data_AF-A0A922XK05-F1
#
_entry.id   AF-A0A922XK05-F1
#
_cell.length_a   1.000
_cell.length_b   1.000
_cell.length_c   1.000
_cell.angle_alpha   90.00
_cell.angle_beta   90.00
_cell.angle_gamma   90.00
#
_symmetry.space_group_name_H-M   'P 1'
#
loop_
_entity.id
_entity.type
_entity.pdbx_description
1 polymer ?
#
loop_
_entity_poly.entity_id
_entity_poly.type
_entity_poly.pdbx_seq_one_letter_code
_entity_poly.pdbx_strand_id
1 'polypeptide(L)' 'ISVWLNNKVVPTWTTKFGALVGDRSRIGANAVLSPGTILSKDSIVRRLSLIEQVR' A
#
# COMPACT_ATOMS: atom_id res chain seq x y z
N ILE A 1 -4.93 -10.03 6.75
CA ILE A 1 -3.97 -9.14 6.05
C ILE A 1 -3.28 -8.24 7.08
N SER A 2 -2.03 -7.85 6.88
CA SER A 2 -1.28 -6.99 7.80
C SER A 2 -0.70 -5.80 7.06
N VAL A 3 -0.46 -4.69 7.77
CA VAL A 3 0.06 -3.45 7.20
C VAL A 3 1.30 -2.99 7.97
N TRP A 4 2.22 -2.28 7.31
CA TRP A 4 3.33 -1.60 7.99
C TRP A 4 2.90 -0.18 8.37
N LEU A 5 2.78 0.08 9.67
CA LEU A 5 2.35 1.37 10.21
C LEU A 5 3.18 1.74 11.43
N ASN A 6 3.71 2.96 11.49
CA ASN A 6 4.48 3.47 12.63
C ASN A 6 5.60 2.52 13.09
N ASN A 7 6.39 2.03 12.13
CA ASN A 7 7.50 1.09 12.33
C ASN A 7 7.10 -0.27 12.95
N LYS A 8 5.85 -0.70 12.75
CA LYS A 8 5.34 -1.98 13.23
C LYS A 8 4.45 -2.65 12.19
N VAL A 9 4.41 -3.97 12.23
CA VAL A 9 3.40 -4.75 11.50
C VAL A 9 2.13 -4.81 12.34
N VAL A 10 1.02 -4.35 11.79
CA VAL A 10 -0.29 -4.32 12.46
C VAL A 10 -1.26 -5.23 11.70
N PRO A 11 -1.91 -6.20 12.37
CA PRO A 11 -2.95 -7.00 11.74
C PRO A 11 -4.20 -6.15 11.48
N THR A 12 -4.79 -6.29 10.28
CA THR A 12 -6.05 -5.63 9.91
C THR A 12 -7.29 -6.33 10.49
N TRP A 13 -7.11 -7.57 10.98
CA TRP A 13 -8.19 -8.44 11.46
C TRP A 13 -9.31 -8.71 10.43
N THR A 14 -9.05 -8.47 9.14
CA THR A 14 -9.97 -8.81 8.06
C THR A 14 -9.37 -9.86 7.12
N THR A 15 -10.26 -10.62 6.48
CA THR A 15 -9.91 -11.59 5.44
C THR A 15 -9.59 -10.92 4.11
N LYS A 16 -10.18 -9.74 3.84
CA LYS A 16 -9.95 -8.92 2.65
C LYS A 16 -9.58 -7.50 3.04
N PHE A 17 -8.46 -7.02 2.50
CA PHE A 17 -7.97 -5.66 2.68
C PHE A 17 -7.14 -5.29 1.45
N GLY A 18 -7.47 -4.19 0.79
CA GLY A 18 -6.76 -3.73 -0.39
C GLY A 18 -5.53 -2.91 0.00
N ALA A 19 -5.53 -1.64 -0.40
CA ALA A 19 -4.52 -0.67 -0.04
C ALA A 19 -5.17 0.60 0.52
N LEU A 20 -4.44 1.33 1.35
CA LEU A 20 -4.79 2.69 1.74
C LEU A 20 -3.94 3.67 0.92
N VAL A 21 -4.59 4.61 0.26
CA VAL A 21 -3.93 5.59 -0.63
C VAL A 21 -4.10 6.98 -0.05
N GLY A 22 -3.00 7.57 0.40
CA GLY A 22 -3.00 8.93 0.93
C GLY A 22 -3.28 9.99 -0.14
N ASP A 23 -3.82 11.12 0.31
CA ASP A 23 -4.23 12.24 -0.55
C ASP A 23 -3.15 12.65 -1.57
N ARG A 24 -3.60 13.03 -2.78
CA ARG A 24 -2.76 13.49 -3.90
C ARG A 24 -1.71 12.49 -4.39
N SER A 25 -1.77 11.24 -3.95
CA SER A 25 -0.89 10.19 -4.48
C SER A 25 -1.18 9.92 -5.95
N ARG A 26 -0.14 9.61 -6.72
CA ARG A 26 -0.23 9.25 -8.14
C ARG A 26 0.23 7.81 -8.32
N ILE A 27 -0.64 6.98 -8.86
CA ILE A 27 -0.33 5.58 -9.17
C ILE A 27 -0.13 5.46 -10.67
N GLY A 28 1.08 5.07 -11.08
CA GLY A 28 1.40 4.84 -12.48
C GLY A 28 0.55 3.71 -13.08
N ALA A 29 0.20 3.83 -14.36
CA ALA A 29 -0.47 2.78 -15.11
C ALA A 29 0.21 1.41 -14.92
N ASN A 30 -0.62 0.39 -14.76
CA ASN A 30 -0.21 -1.00 -14.54
C ASN A 30 0.71 -1.22 -13.32
N ALA A 31 0.74 -0.31 -12.36
CA ALA A 31 1.34 -0.58 -11.06
C ALA A 31 0.43 -1.48 -10.22
N VAL A 32 1.04 -2.30 -9.38
CA VAL A 32 0.35 -3.25 -8.50
C VAL A 32 0.65 -2.86 -7.06
N LEU A 33 -0.40 -2.70 -6.25
CA LEU A 33 -0.28 -2.55 -4.81
C LEU A 33 -0.70 -3.87 -4.17
N SER A 34 0.23 -4.53 -3.48
CA SER A 34 -0.09 -5.75 -2.74
C SER A 34 -1.10 -5.45 -1.63
N PRO A 35 -1.98 -6.41 -1.28
CA PRO A 35 -2.85 -6.28 -0.12
C PRO A 35 -2.08 -5.88 1.14
N GLY A 36 -2.57 -4.87 1.86
CA GLY A 36 -1.89 -4.31 3.03
C GLY A 36 -0.97 -3.12 2.73
N THR A 37 -0.89 -2.66 1.48
CA THR A 37 -0.10 -1.46 1.13
C THR A 37 -0.71 -0.18 1.71
N ILE A 38 0.11 0.66 2.34
CA ILE A 38 -0.24 2.02 2.78
C ILE A 38 0.67 3.03 2.07
N LEU A 39 0.10 3.85 1.17
CA LEU A 39 0.79 4.99 0.59
C LEU A 39 0.54 6.24 1.44
N SER A 40 1.61 6.91 1.86
CA SER A 40 1.53 8.21 2.53
C SER A 40 0.98 9.29 1.56
N LYS A 41 0.52 10.42 2.10
CA LYS A 41 0.15 11.59 1.28
C LYS A 41 1.26 11.94 0.28
N ASP A 42 0.87 12.42 -0.90
CA ASP A 42 1.78 12.88 -1.96
C ASP A 42 2.72 11.78 -2.53
N SER A 43 2.41 10.50 -2.34
CA SER A 43 3.23 9.39 -2.85
C SER A 43 3.18 9.27 -4.38
N ILE A 44 4.30 8.88 -5.01
CA ILE A 44 4.37 8.63 -6.45
C ILE A 44 4.81 7.18 -6.69
N VAL A 45 3.89 6.36 -7.17
CA VAL A 45 4.16 4.98 -7.59
C VAL A 45 4.45 4.98 -9.09
N ARG A 46 5.59 4.42 -9.49
CA ARG A 46 6.00 4.37 -10.90
C ARG A 46 5.15 3.37 -11.68
N ARG A 47 5.05 3.58 -13.00
CA ARG A 47 4.43 2.60 -13.91
C ARG A 47 5.12 1.24 -13.78
N LEU A 48 4.35 0.17 -13.93
CA LEU A 48 4.83 -1.22 -13.91
C LEU A 48 5.58 -1.62 -12.62
N SER A 49 5.36 -0.91 -11.52
CA SER A 49 5.99 -1.24 -10.23
C SER A 49 5.09 -2.12 -9.37
N LEU A 50 5.71 -2.99 -8.58
CA LEU A 50 5.07 -3.74 -7.50
C LEU A 50 5.43 -3.07 -6.18
N ILE A 51 4.42 -2.70 -5.39
CA ILE A 51 4.59 -2.22 -4.02
C ILE A 51 4.13 -3.31 -3.06
N GLU A 52 5.07 -3.77 -2.23
CA GLU A 52 4.85 -4.77 -1.19
C GLU A 52 5.52 -4.28 0.09
N GLN A 53 4.74 -4.12 1.16
CA GLN A 53 5.23 -3.57 2.44
C GLN A 53 5.57 -4.64 3.46
N VAL A 54 4.71 -5.65 3.54
CA VAL A 54 4.85 -6.78 4.44
C VAL A 54 5.11 -7.98 3.54
N ARG A 55 6.30 -8.54 3.65
CA ARG A 55 6.69 -9.77 2.94
C ARG A 55 6.15 -10.98 3.68
#